data_AF-A0A099ZMS3-F1
#
_entry.id   AF-A0A099ZMS3-F1
#
_cell.length_a   1.000
_cell.length_b   1.000
_cell.length_c   1.000
_cell.angle_alpha   90.00
_cell.angle_beta   90.00
_cell.angle_gamma   90.00
#
_symmetry.space_group_name_H-M   'P 1'
#
loop_
_entity.id
_entity.type
_entity.pdbx_description
1 polymer ?
#
loop_
_entity_poly.entity_id
_entity_poly.type
_entity_poly.pdbx_seq_one_letter_code
_entity_poly.pdbx_strand_id
1 'polypeptide(L)'
;GSVLPSAIHFHMSTEEVEWFNRYKKSLATYMRSVGGEEGLDLTQDIKPPKSLYIEVRCLKDYGEFEIDDVPTVLRKKNSQHFLPRWKCEQLIRQGVLEHVLS
;
A
#
# COMPACT_ATOMS: atom_id res chain seq x y z
N GLY A 1 6.73 0.97 -4.25
CA GLY A 1 7.15 -0.37 -4.71
C GLY A 1 7.32 -1.32 -3.54
N SER A 2 6.32 -2.16 -3.31
CA SER A 2 6.16 -2.98 -2.09
C SER A 2 7.28 -4.00 -1.90
N VAL A 3 7.65 -4.23 -0.64
CA VAL A 3 8.42 -5.41 -0.23
C VAL A 3 7.63 -6.65 -0.61
N LEU A 4 8.26 -7.59 -1.31
CA LEU A 4 7.65 -8.88 -1.64
C LEU A 4 7.59 -9.76 -0.37
N PRO A 5 6.52 -10.54 -0.18
CA PRO A 5 6.50 -11.56 0.86
C PRO A 5 7.69 -12.53 0.71
N SER A 6 8.26 -12.97 1.83
CA SER A 6 9.39 -13.92 1.86
C SER A 6 9.11 -15.21 1.07
N ALA A 7 7.86 -15.67 1.09
CA ALA A 7 7.41 -16.83 0.32
C ALA A 7 7.59 -16.67 -1.19
N ILE A 8 7.43 -15.45 -1.73
CA ILE A 8 7.67 -15.20 -3.16
C ILE A 8 9.17 -15.15 -3.43
N HIS A 9 9.92 -14.43 -2.58
CA HIS A 9 11.37 -14.29 -2.72
C HIS A 9 12.12 -15.64 -2.65
N PHE A 10 11.61 -16.60 -1.87
CA PHE A 10 12.19 -17.93 -1.75
C PHE A 10 12.20 -18.72 -3.08
N HIS A 11 11.23 -18.46 -3.95
CA HIS A 11 11.08 -19.16 -5.24
C HIS A 11 11.74 -18.41 -6.41
N MET A 12 12.49 -17.34 -6.14
CA MET A 12 13.18 -16.56 -7.17
C MET A 12 14.62 -17.04 -7.33
N SER A 13 15.09 -17.10 -8.58
CA SER A 13 16.52 -17.28 -8.84
C SER A 13 17.33 -16.03 -8.49
N THR A 14 18.65 -16.16 -8.35
CA THR A 14 19.54 -15.02 -8.10
C THR A 14 19.40 -13.94 -9.20
N GLU A 15 19.29 -14.37 -10.46
CA GLU A 15 19.14 -13.51 -11.62
C GLU A 15 17.81 -12.73 -11.59
N GLU A 16 16.72 -13.38 -11.17
CA GLU A 16 15.40 -12.76 -11.03
C GLU A 16 15.39 -11.72 -9.91
N VAL A 17 16.05 -12.00 -8.78
CA VAL A 17 16.19 -11.05 -7.67
C VAL A 17 16.95 -9.81 -8.12
N GLU A 18 18.06 -9.99 -8.84
CA GLU A 18 18.79 -8.86 -9.40
C GLU A 18 17.96 -8.05 -10.39
N TRP A 19 17.27 -8.73 -11.30
CA TRP A 19 16.40 -8.08 -12.28
C TRP A 19 15.29 -7.28 -11.59
N PHE A 20 14.63 -7.85 -10.59
CA PHE A 20 13.59 -7.19 -9.81
C PHE A 20 14.12 -5.93 -9.12
N ASN A 21 15.31 -6.00 -8.52
CA ASN A 21 15.95 -4.85 -7.88
C ASN A 21 16.29 -3.75 -8.89
N ARG A 22 16.80 -4.11 -10.08
CA ARG A 22 17.07 -3.15 -11.16
C ARG A 22 15.77 -2.48 -11.64
N TYR A 23 14.72 -3.26 -11.85
CA TYR A 23 13.40 -2.75 -12.26
C TYR A 23 12.82 -1.80 -11.21
N LYS A 24 12.80 -2.21 -9.93
CA LYS A 24 12.34 -1.38 -8.81
C LYS A 24 13.07 -0.04 -8.76
N LYS A 25 14.39 -0.04 -8.94
CA LYS A 25 15.21 1.18 -8.95
C LYS A 25 14.86 2.09 -10.14
N SER A 26 14.75 1.52 -11.34
CA SER A 26 14.39 2.26 -12.55
C SER A 26 13.01 2.92 -12.41
N LEU A 27 12.01 2.19 -11.92
CA LEU A 27 10.67 2.71 -11.70
C LEU A 27 10.66 3.82 -10.64
N ALA A 28 11.39 3.65 -9.53
CA ALA A 28 11.50 4.68 -8.49
C ALA A 28 12.13 5.98 -9.01
N THR A 29 13.18 5.87 -9.84
CA THR A 29 13.78 7.04 -10.51
C THR A 29 12.77 7.73 -11.42
N TYR A 30 11.98 6.96 -12.20
CA TYR A 30 10.98 7.53 -13.07
C TYR A 30 9.87 8.25 -12.28
N MET A 31 9.30 7.61 -11.25
CA MET A 31 8.28 8.20 -10.39
C MET A 31 8.74 9.50 -9.73
N ARG A 32 10.04 9.64 -9.41
CA ARG A 32 10.61 10.89 -8.89
C ARG A 32 10.78 11.97 -9.97
N SER A 33 10.96 11.58 -11.23
CA SER A 33 11.17 12.51 -12.35
C SER A 33 9.89 13.12 -12.89
N VAL A 34 8.73 12.49 -12.64
CA VAL A 34 7.41 12.97 -13.03
C VAL A 34 6.69 13.57 -11.82
N GLY A 35 5.75 14.51 -12.01
CA GLY A 35 4.96 15.05 -10.90
C GLY A 35 5.55 16.27 -10.16
N GLY A 36 6.59 16.91 -10.71
CA GLY A 36 7.17 18.11 -10.11
C GLY A 36 8.15 17.81 -8.96
N GLU A 37 8.19 18.67 -7.94
CA GLU A 37 9.17 18.56 -6.84
C GLU A 37 8.91 17.35 -5.91
N GLU A 38 7.67 16.91 -5.79
CA GLU A 38 7.26 15.82 -4.90
C GLU A 38 7.30 14.42 -5.55
N GLY A 39 7.43 14.36 -6.87
CA GLY A 39 7.29 13.12 -7.62
C GLY A 39 5.82 12.70 -7.81
N LEU A 40 5.58 11.58 -8.50
CA LEU A 40 4.27 10.94 -8.63
C LEU A 40 4.40 9.43 -8.47
N ASP A 41 3.75 8.87 -7.45
CA ASP A 41 3.67 7.41 -7.26
C ASP A 41 2.63 6.80 -8.22
N LEU A 42 3.10 6.37 -9.38
CA LEU A 42 2.30 5.68 -10.40
C LEU A 42 1.73 4.33 -9.93
N THR A 43 2.17 3.84 -8.78
CA THR A 43 1.64 2.60 -8.20
C THR A 43 0.39 2.85 -7.37
N GLN A 44 -0.07 4.08 -7.17
CA GLN A 44 -1.35 4.39 -6.51
C GLN A 44 -2.48 4.64 -7.53
N ASP A 45 -3.71 4.86 -7.05
CA ASP A 45 -4.82 5.44 -7.81
C ASP A 45 -5.23 4.69 -9.10
N ILE A 46 -5.13 3.35 -9.10
CA ILE A 46 -5.50 2.50 -10.24
C ILE A 46 -7.01 2.57 -10.54
N LYS A 47 -7.81 2.99 -9.57
CA LYS A 47 -9.25 3.18 -9.70
C LYS A 47 -9.60 4.64 -9.41
N PRO A 48 -10.50 5.26 -10.18
CA PRO A 48 -10.98 6.60 -9.89
C PRO A 48 -11.52 6.71 -8.44
N PRO A 49 -11.10 7.72 -7.67
CA PRO A 49 -11.58 7.91 -6.30
C PRO A 49 -13.05 8.34 -6.33
N LYS A 50 -13.91 7.59 -5.63
CA LYS A 50 -15.35 7.91 -5.48
C LYS A 50 -15.63 8.80 -4.26
N SER A 51 -14.74 8.77 -3.27
CA SER A 51 -14.88 9.46 -1.99
C SER A 51 -13.50 9.68 -1.37
N LEU A 52 -13.34 10.79 -0.63
CA LEU A 52 -12.09 11.13 0.07
C LEU A 52 -11.82 10.22 1.28
N TYR A 53 -12.89 9.84 1.98
CA TYR A 53 -12.87 8.91 3.11
C TYR A 53 -13.65 7.65 2.77
N ILE A 54 -13.26 6.54 3.37
CA ILE A 54 -13.91 5.25 3.21
C ILE A 54 -14.02 4.52 4.54
N GLU A 55 -15.06 3.69 4.68
CA GLU A 55 -15.16 2.74 5.78
C GLU A 55 -14.42 1.45 5.42
N VAL A 56 -13.51 1.03 6.29
CA VAL A 56 -12.68 -0.15 6.10
C VAL A 56 -12.77 -1.09 7.28
N ARG A 57 -12.73 -2.40 6.98
CA ARG A 57 -12.68 -3.47 7.98
C ARG A 57 -11.30 -4.13 8.01
N CYS A 58 -10.76 -4.36 9.20
CA CYS A 58 -9.52 -5.11 9.37
C CYS A 58 -9.74 -6.61 9.16
N LEU A 59 -9.01 -7.22 8.22
CA LEU A 59 -9.07 -8.67 7.97
C LEU A 59 -8.10 -9.46 8.85
N LYS A 60 -7.04 -8.81 9.34
CA LYS A 60 -6.00 -9.38 10.22
C LYS A 60 -5.47 -8.31 11.17
N ASP A 61 -4.86 -8.75 12.27
CA ASP A 61 -4.22 -7.85 13.22
C ASP A 61 -2.95 -7.28 12.58
N TYR A 62 -2.91 -5.95 12.39
CA TYR A 62 -1.85 -5.28 11.61
C TYR A 62 -0.96 -4.34 12.45
N GLY A 63 -1.18 -4.30 13.77
CA GLY A 63 -0.40 -3.46 14.69
C GLY A 63 -0.88 -2.01 14.76
N GLU A 64 0.04 -1.09 15.02
CA GLU A 64 -0.20 0.36 15.09
C GLU A 64 0.01 1.00 13.71
N PHE A 65 -0.87 1.93 13.36
CA PHE A 65 -0.87 2.59 12.07
C PHE A 65 -1.00 4.10 12.25
N GLU A 66 0.01 4.85 11.79
CA GLU A 66 0.01 6.30 11.94
C GLU A 66 -0.69 6.98 10.76
N ILE A 67 -1.64 7.85 11.11
CA ILE A 67 -2.33 8.76 10.19
C ILE A 67 -2.09 10.16 10.71
N ASP A 68 -1.38 10.98 9.94
CA ASP A 68 -1.16 12.41 10.23
C ASP A 68 -0.71 12.67 11.69
N ASP A 69 0.32 11.95 12.13
CA ASP A 69 0.89 12.00 13.49
C ASP A 69 -0.05 11.58 14.63
N VAL A 70 -1.23 11.04 14.30
CA VAL A 70 -2.14 10.40 15.25
C VAL A 70 -2.00 8.87 15.12
N PRO A 71 -1.58 8.17 16.19
CA PRO A 71 -1.53 6.70 16.15
C PRO A 71 -2.96 6.15 16.11
N THR A 72 -3.35 5.61 14.95
CA THR A 72 -4.60 4.87 14.78
C THR A 72 -4.33 3.38 14.97
N VAL A 73 -5.07 2.76 15.87
CA VAL A 73 -4.81 1.39 16.29
C VAL A 73 -5.65 0.40 15.46
N LEU A 74 -5.03 -0.23 14.44
CA LEU A 74 -5.63 -1.32 13.64
C LEU A 74 -5.39 -2.70 14.31
N ARG A 75 -5.53 -2.79 15.64
CA ARG A 75 -5.09 -3.96 16.42
C ARG A 75 -6.02 -5.17 16.38
N LYS A 76 -7.31 -5.01 16.01
CA LYS A 76 -8.28 -6.11 16.10
C LYS A 76 -8.88 -6.45 14.74
N LYS A 77 -8.77 -7.71 14.34
CA LYS A 77 -9.56 -8.33 13.30
C LYS A 77 -11.05 -7.99 13.46
N ASN A 78 -11.70 -7.70 12.35
CA ASN A 78 -13.10 -7.28 12.24
C ASN A 78 -13.44 -5.90 12.83
N SER A 79 -12.47 -5.14 13.35
CA SER A 79 -12.71 -3.72 13.68
C SER A 79 -12.94 -2.92 12.39
N GLN A 80 -13.78 -1.89 12.48
CA GLN A 80 -14.11 -0.98 11.38
C GLN A 80 -13.63 0.42 11.72
N HIS A 81 -13.11 1.11 10.71
CA HIS A 81 -12.52 2.44 10.83
C HIS A 81 -12.93 3.30 9.64
N PHE A 82 -13.11 4.59 9.88
CA PHE A 82 -13.41 5.56 8.82
C PHE A 82 -12.17 6.42 8.56
N LEU A 83 -11.47 6.13 7.46
CA LEU A 83 -10.12 6.63 7.22
C LEU A 83 -9.99 7.27 5.83
N PRO A 84 -8.99 8.14 5.61
CA PRO A 84 -8.68 8.67 4.30
C PRO A 84 -8.36 7.55 3.29
N ARG A 85 -8.95 7.63 2.10
CA ARG A 85 -8.83 6.60 1.06
C ARG A 85 -7.39 6.37 0.64
N TRP A 86 -6.64 7.45 0.38
CA TRP A 86 -5.27 7.43 -0.11
C TRP A 86 -4.34 6.59 0.79
N LYS A 87 -4.63 6.57 2.10
CA LYS A 87 -3.86 5.85 3.10
C LYS A 87 -4.26 4.37 3.20
N CYS A 88 -5.51 4.04 2.87
CA CYS A 88 -6.05 2.69 2.90
C CYS A 88 -5.73 1.86 1.65
N GLU A 89 -5.52 2.49 0.49
CA GLU A 89 -5.38 1.78 -0.78
C GLU A 89 -4.30 0.70 -0.78
N GLN A 90 -3.12 1.02 -0.23
CA GLN A 90 -2.02 0.07 -0.14
C GLN A 90 -2.37 -1.15 0.71
N LEU A 91 -2.99 -0.92 1.87
CA LEU A 91 -3.39 -1.97 2.80
C LEU A 91 -4.52 -2.84 2.25
N ILE A 92 -5.45 -2.26 1.49
CA ILE A 92 -6.49 -3.00 0.79
C ILE A 92 -5.86 -3.94 -0.24
N ARG A 93 -4.88 -3.47 -1.03
CA ARG A 93 -4.18 -4.30 -2.02
C ARG A 93 -3.34 -5.42 -1.39
N GLN A 94 -2.84 -5.22 -0.18
CA GLN A 94 -2.12 -6.23 0.61
C GLN A 94 -3.05 -7.21 1.36
N GLY A 95 -4.37 -7.07 1.23
CA GLY A 95 -5.35 -7.90 1.93
C GLY A 95 -5.32 -7.73 3.46
N VAL A 96 -4.94 -6.54 3.92
CA VAL A 96 -4.99 -6.16 5.34
C VAL A 96 -6.36 -5.56 5.68
N LEU A 97 -6.85 -4.70 4.81
CA LEU A 97 -8.12 -4.01 4.93
C LEU A 97 -9.08 -4.43 3.81
N GLU A 98 -10.38 -4.35 4.11
CA GLU A 98 -11.45 -4.49 3.13
C GLU A 98 -12.28 -3.22 3.12
N HIS A 99 -12.59 -2.68 1.94
CA HIS A 99 -13.50 -1.55 1.79
C HIS A 99 -14.94 -2.04 1.95
N VAL A 100 -15.65 -1.50 2.94
CA VAL A 100 -17.06 -1.80 3.16
C VAL A 100 -17.88 -0.98 2.17
N LEU A 101 -18.49 -1.65 1.19
CA LEU A 101 -19.41 -1.02 0.25
C LEU A 101 -20.81 -1.04 0.87
N SER A 102 -21.24 0.09 1.42
CA SER A 102 -22.63 0.38 1.76
C SER A 102 -23.44 0.78 0.54
#